data_AF-I3D5F8-F1
#
_entry.id   AF-I3D5F8-F1
#
_cell.length_a   1.000
_cell.length_b   1.000
_cell.length_c   1.000
_cell.angle_alpha   90.00
_cell.angle_beta   90.00
_cell.angle_gamma   90.00
#
_symmetry.space_group_name_H-M   'P 1'
#
loop_
_entity.id
_entity.type
_entity.pdbx_description
1 polymer ?
#
loop_
_entity_poly.entity_id
_entity_poly.type
_entity_poly.pdbx_seq_one_letter_code
_entity_poly.pdbx_strand_id
1 'polypeptide(L)' 'MITIIGSGKVGGDAALFSALKRLDDQILLLDVAEGLPQGEAMDINHMLSEQGIDVEVKGSNNFADMKGSN' A
#
# COMPACT_ATOMS: atom_id res chain seq x y z
N MET A 1 3.70 -8.70 5.71
CA MET A 1 3.46 -7.84 4.54
C MET A 1 2.28 -8.38 3.73
N ILE A 2 1.23 -7.58 3.61
CA ILE A 2 0.12 -7.83 2.66
C ILE A 2 0.49 -7.18 1.33
N THR A 3 0.33 -7.89 0.21
CA THR A 3 0.44 -7.28 -1.13
C THR A 3 -0.93 -7.16 -1.78
N ILE A 4 -1.21 -5.98 -2.32
CA ILE A 4 -2.39 -5.68 -3.12
C ILE A 4 -1.95 -5.47 -4.56
N ILE A 5 -2.38 -6.39 -5.43
CA ILE A 5 -2.07 -6.35 -6.87
C ILE A 5 -3.17 -5.54 -7.58
N GLY A 6 -2.79 -4.40 -8.12
CA GLY A 6 -3.66 -3.37 -8.69
C GLY A 6 -3.85 -2.20 -7.71
N SER A 7 -3.54 -0.99 -8.15
CA SER A 7 -3.62 0.28 -7.41
C SER A 7 -4.67 1.24 -8.00
N GLY A 8 -5.67 0.68 -8.67
CA GLY A 8 -6.89 1.41 -9.03
C GLY A 8 -7.78 1.67 -7.81
N LYS A 9 -9.01 2.16 -8.03
CA LYS A 9 -9.94 2.55 -6.93
C LYS A 9 -10.09 1.49 -5.84
N VAL A 10 -10.36 0.25 -6.23
CA VAL A 10 -10.54 -0.85 -5.26
C VAL A 10 -9.24 -1.20 -4.53
N GLY A 11 -8.10 -1.13 -5.22
CA GLY A 11 -6.80 -1.43 -4.64
C GLY A 11 -6.33 -0.39 -3.64
N GLY A 12 -6.48 0.89 -3.99
CA GLY A 12 -6.21 2.02 -3.09
C GLY A 12 -7.08 1.96 -1.83
N ASP A 13 -8.39 1.77 -1.99
CA ASP A 13 -9.30 1.62 -0.85
C ASP A 13 -8.94 0.39 0.01
N ALA A 14 -8.60 -0.74 -0.61
CA ALA A 14 -8.17 -1.93 0.11
C ALA A 14 -6.88 -1.67 0.91
N ALA A 15 -5.90 -0.95 0.35
CA ALA A 15 -4.67 -0.59 1.04
C ALA A 15 -4.96 0.36 2.22
N LEU A 16 -5.79 1.37 1.99
CA LEU A 16 -6.18 2.33 3.00
C LEU A 16 -6.89 1.65 4.18
N PHE A 17 -7.93 0.86 3.93
CA PHE A 17 -8.65 0.17 5.01
C PHE A 17 -7.79 -0.89 5.70
N SER A 18 -6.88 -1.54 4.98
CA SER A 18 -5.93 -2.49 5.59
C SER A 18 -4.98 -1.77 6.55
N ALA A 19 -4.47 -0.60 6.16
CA ALA A 19 -3.57 0.20 6.98
C ALA A 19 -4.29 0.79 8.20
N LEU A 20 -5.47 1.38 8.00
CA LEU A 20 -6.29 1.93 9.09
C LEU A 20 -6.67 0.87 10.13
N LYS A 21 -6.91 -0.36 9.68
CA LYS A 21 -7.24 -1.49 10.55
C LYS A 21 -6.01 -2.20 11.13
N ARG A 22 -4.80 -1.78 10.75
CA ARG A 22 -3.53 -2.38 11.18
C ARG A 22 -3.52 -3.90 10.95
N LEU A 23 -3.95 -4.33 9.75
CA LEU A 23 -4.00 -5.76 9.41
C LEU A 23 -2.60 -6.37 9.22
N ASP A 24 -1.61 -5.53 8.91
CA ASP A 24 -0.19 -5.86 8.81
C ASP A 24 0.61 -4.57 9.09
N ASP A 25 1.88 -4.71 9.46
CA ASP A 25 2.78 -3.56 9.72
C ASP A 25 3.27 -2.92 8.40
N GLN A 26 3.21 -3.69 7.29
CA GLN A 26 3.61 -3.23 5.97
C GLN A 26 2.65 -3.72 4.87
N ILE A 27 2.25 -2.80 3.99
CA ILE A 27 1.37 -3.06 2.85
C ILE A 27 2.10 -2.66 1.56
N LEU A 28 2.11 -3.55 0.56
CA LEU A 28 2.66 -3.28 -0.77
C LEU A 28 1.51 -3.06 -1.77
N LEU A 29 1.46 -1.88 -2.38
CA LEU A 29 0.69 -1.60 -3.59
C LEU A 29 1.56 -1.92 -4.82
N LEU A 30 1.14 -2.89 -5.61
CA LEU A 30 1.83 -3.32 -6.83
C LEU A 30 0.96 -3.03 -8.05
N ASP A 31 1.47 -2.26 -9.02
CA ASP A 31 0.74 -1.99 -10.27
C ASP A 31 1.71 -1.95 -11.47
N VAL A 32 1.18 -2.09 -12.69
CA VAL A 32 1.94 -1.93 -13.94
C VAL A 32 2.00 -0.46 -14.40
N ALA A 33 1.08 0.38 -13.94
CA ALA A 33 1.08 1.81 -14.22
C ALA A 33 2.18 2.50 -13.40
N GLU A 34 3.24 2.96 -14.06
CA GLU A 34 4.36 3.63 -13.41
C GLU A 34 3.91 4.91 -12.67
N GLY A 35 4.39 5.09 -11.45
CA GLY A 35 4.09 6.25 -10.60
C GLY A 35 2.75 6.18 -9.86
N LEU A 36 1.77 5.42 -10.36
CA LEU A 36 0.47 5.25 -9.71
C LEU A 36 0.56 4.63 -8.31
N PRO A 37 1.17 3.43 -8.10
CA PRO A 37 1.21 2.81 -6.79
C PRO A 37 2.03 3.64 -5.78
N GLN A 38 3.06 4.34 -6.25
CA GLN A 38 3.90 5.20 -5.41
C GLN A 38 3.14 6.44 -4.94
N GLY A 39 2.38 7.08 -5.84
CA GLY A 39 1.55 8.23 -5.51
C GLY A 39 0.47 7.88 -4.49
N GLU A 40 -0.22 6.76 -4.71
CA GLU A 40 -1.27 6.29 -3.81
C GLU A 40 -0.71 5.90 -2.43
N ALA A 41 0.42 5.18 -2.40
CA ALA A 41 1.10 4.83 -1.15
C ALA A 41 1.55 6.08 -0.35
N MET A 42 2.05 7.12 -1.05
CA MET A 42 2.44 8.38 -0.42
C MET A 42 1.23 9.08 0.21
N ASP A 43 0.10 9.16 -0.50
CA ASP A 43 -1.12 9.80 0.01
C ASP A 43 -1.64 9.09 1.26
N ILE A 44 -1.67 7.74 1.23
CA ILE A 44 -2.06 6.94 2.39
C ILE A 44 -1.10 7.18 3.57
N ASN A 45 0.22 7.16 3.37
CA ASN A 45 1.18 7.38 4.45
C ASN A 45 1.04 8.77 5.10
N HIS A 46 0.73 9.82 4.34
CA HIS A 46 0.45 11.14 4.91
C HIS A 46 -0.77 11.11 5.84
N MET A 47 -1.83 10.40 5.45
CA MET A 47 -3.03 10.22 6.27
C MET A 47 -2.77 9.37 7.52
N LEU A 48 -1.98 8.31 7.41
CA LEU A 48 -1.58 7.49 8.56
C LEU A 48 -0.74 8.28 9.55
N SER A 49 0.19 9.11 9.05
CA SER A 49 1.03 9.97 9.87
C SER A 49 0.20 11.00 10.65
N GLU A 50 -0.85 11.57 10.05
CA GLU A 50 -1.74 12.50 10.73
C GLU A 50 -2.48 11.83 11.90
N GLN A 51 -2.87 10.56 11.72
CA GLN A 51 -3.55 9.77 12.74
C GLN A 51 -2.62 9.05 13.73
N GLY A 52 -1.29 9.20 13.58
CA GLY A 52 -0.31 8.48 14.41
C GLY A 52 -0.41 6.95 14.28
N ILE A 53 -0.76 6.45 13.09
CA ILE A 53 -0.81 5.02 12.79
C ILE A 53 0.55 4.59 12.24
N ASP A 54 1.22 3.68 12.96
CA ASP A 54 2.51 3.12 12.60
C ASP A 54 2.35 1.90 11.68
N VAL A 55 1.97 2.15 10.43
CA VAL A 55 1.89 1.17 9.33
C VAL A 55 2.54 1.80 8.10
N GLU A 56 3.38 1.04 7.39
CA GLU A 56 4.01 1.52 6.15
C GLU A 56 3.24 1.02 4.92
N VAL A 57 2.85 1.94 4.02
CA VAL A 57 2.39 1.59 2.68
C VAL A 57 3.50 1.89 1.66
N LYS A 58 3.92 0.88 0.90
CA LYS A 58 4.92 1.01 -0.16
C LYS A 58 4.27 0.81 -1.53
N GLY A 59 4.60 1.65 -2.49
CA GLY A 59 4.23 1.46 -3.90
C GLY A 59 5.38 0.87 -4.72
N SER A 60 5.10 -0.07 -5.63
CA SER A 60 6.08 -0.64 -6.55
C SER A 60 5.46 -1.01 -7.90
N ASN A 61 6.32 -1.09 -8.92
CA ASN A 61 6.00 -1.68 -10.22
C ASN A 61 6.74 -3.01 -10.46
N ASN A 62 7.56 -3.45 -9.49
CA ASN A 62 8.37 -4.66 -9.61
C ASN A 62 7.74 -5.84 -8.87
N PHE A 63 7.30 -6.86 -9.61
CA PHE A 63 6.72 -8.08 -9.03
C PHE A 63 7.68 -8.82 -8.07
N ALA A 64 8.99 -8.63 -8.18
CA ALA A 64 9.93 -9.22 -7.23
C ALA A 64 9.73 -8.69 -5.80
N ASP A 65 9.17 -7.49 -5.63
CA ASP A 65 8.96 -6.85 -4.33
C ASP A 65 7.87 -7.55 -3.50
N MET A 66 6.96 -8.31 -4.13
CA MET A 66 5.92 -9.05 -3.40
C MET A 66 6.43 -10.33 -2.72
N LYS A 67 7.71 -10.68 -2.92
CA LYS A 67 8.30 -11.91 -2.40
C LYS A 67 8.18 -11.95 -0.87
N GLY A 68 7.55 -13.01 -0.36
CA GLY A 68 7.34 -13.20 1.08
C GLY A 68 6.09 -12.53 1.64
N SER A 69 5.16 -12.10 0.79
CA SER A 69 3.81 -11.72 1.23
C SER A 69 3.07 -12.91 1.83
N ASN A 70 2.29 -12.66 2.88
CA ASN A 70 1.45 -13.66 3.54
C ASN A 70 0.10 -13.83 2.84
#